data_AF-A0A255ZY83-F1
#
_entry.id   AF-A0A255ZY83-F1
#
_cell.length_a   1.000
_cell.length_b   1.000
_cell.length_c   1.000
_cell.angle_alpha   90.00
_cell.angle_beta   90.00
_cell.angle_gamma   90.00
#
_symmetry.space_group_name_H-M   'P 1'
#
loop_
_entity.id
_entity.type
_entity.pdbx_description
1 polymer ?
#
loop_
_entity_poly.entity_id
_entity_poly.type
_entity_poly.pdbx_seq_one_letter_code
_entity_poly.pdbx_strand_id
1 'polypeptide(L)'
;MATSENKFFEKQTLSSRIKASIVSEYFPSYCKIIVNKHTPVAVRYIDLFAGPGIYNDQNPSTPILIAKHCERDPFLKNIVKMIFNDNFYSDELKRNFEKHFNENTFKHKPHFGKGTVGENIEITKFF
;
A
#
# COMPACT_ATOMS: atom_id res chain seq x y z
N MET A 1 -2.12 9.04 26.41
CA MET A 1 -0.68 8.81 26.20
C MET A 1 -0.47 8.41 24.76
N ALA A 2 0.51 8.96 24.05
CA ALA A 2 0.82 8.52 22.69
C ALA A 2 1.27 7.04 22.73
N THR A 3 0.63 6.18 21.94
CA THR A 3 1.03 4.77 21.77
C THR A 3 2.40 4.71 21.09
N SER A 4 3.13 3.60 21.27
CA SER A 4 4.43 3.39 20.61
C SER A 4 4.37 3.52 19.09
N GLU A 5 3.22 3.21 18.50
CA GLU A 5 2.96 3.37 17.06
C GLU A 5 2.95 4.83 16.61
N ASN A 6 2.38 5.75 17.40
CA ASN A 6 2.42 7.19 17.06
C ASN A 6 3.84 7.72 16.94
N LYS A 7 4.79 7.17 17.71
CA LYS A 7 6.20 7.55 17.61
C LYS A 7 6.91 6.94 16.39
N PHE A 8 6.44 5.79 15.90
CA PHE A 8 7.07 5.09 14.78
C PHE A 8 7.01 5.91 13.48
N PHE A 9 5.91 6.63 13.25
CA PHE A 9 5.68 7.41 12.02
C PHE A 9 6.08 8.89 12.11
N GLU A 10 6.72 9.33 13.21
CA GLU A 10 7.18 10.72 13.35
C GLU A 10 8.28 11.09 12.35
N LYS A 11 9.26 10.21 12.16
CA LYS A 11 10.38 10.43 11.25
C LYS A 11 10.80 9.13 10.59
N GLN A 12 10.93 9.15 9.26
CA GLN A 12 11.31 7.95 8.55
C GLN A 12 12.78 7.61 8.80
N THR A 13 13.02 6.48 9.48
CA THR A 13 14.39 5.98 9.71
C THR A 13 15.00 5.47 8.40
N LEU A 14 16.34 5.38 8.36
CA LEU A 14 17.04 4.82 7.21
C LEU A 14 16.62 3.38 6.91
N SER A 15 16.43 2.54 7.95
CA SER A 15 15.96 1.17 7.78
C SER A 15 14.56 1.11 7.19
N SER A 16 13.64 1.96 7.67
CA SER A 16 12.28 2.03 7.11
C SER A 16 12.29 2.49 5.66
N ARG A 17 13.12 3.46 5.30
CA ARG A 17 13.31 3.92 3.93
C ARG A 17 13.82 2.78 3.03
N ILE A 18 14.87 2.08 3.44
CA ILE A 18 15.46 0.97 2.67
C ILE A 18 14.43 -0.14 2.47
N LYS A 19 13.70 -0.54 3.53
CA LYS A 19 12.64 -1.56 3.42
C LYS A 19 11.55 -1.14 2.44
N ALA A 20 11.09 0.10 2.53
CA ALA A 20 10.06 0.61 1.64
C ALA A 20 10.53 0.63 0.17
N SER A 21 11.76 1.08 -0.09
CA SER A 21 12.39 1.07 -1.42
C SER A 21 12.49 -0.35 -2.00
N ILE A 22 13.00 -1.32 -1.24
CA ILE A 22 13.11 -2.71 -1.70
C ILE A 22 11.74 -3.23 -2.13
N VAL A 23 10.72 -3.07 -1.30
CA VAL A 23 9.37 -3.57 -1.60
C VAL A 23 8.78 -2.87 -2.82
N SER A 24 8.89 -1.53 -2.89
CA SER A 24 8.28 -0.74 -3.97
C SER A 24 8.96 -0.91 -5.33
N GLU A 25 10.26 -1.22 -5.34
CA GLU A 25 11.02 -1.44 -6.58
C GLU A 25 10.89 -2.89 -7.09
N TYR A 26 10.85 -3.87 -6.19
CA TYR A 26 10.75 -5.29 -6.58
C TYR A 26 9.34 -5.67 -7.03
N PHE A 27 8.29 -5.16 -6.38
CA PHE A 27 6.91 -5.57 -6.68
C PHE A 27 6.49 -5.34 -8.15
N PRO A 28 6.71 -4.15 -8.76
CA PRO A 28 6.42 -3.91 -10.18
C PRO A 28 7.12 -4.90 -11.13
N SER A 29 8.39 -5.17 -10.86
CA SER A 29 9.22 -6.09 -11.64
C SER A 29 8.69 -7.52 -11.52
N TYR A 30 8.32 -7.94 -10.32
CA TYR A 30 7.77 -9.26 -10.06
C TYR A 30 6.40 -9.47 -10.71
N CYS A 31 5.54 -8.44 -10.72
CA CYS A 31 4.25 -8.47 -11.42
C CYS A 31 4.43 -8.81 -12.91
N LYS A 32 5.40 -8.17 -13.57
CA LYS A 32 5.70 -8.41 -15.00
C LYS A 32 6.16 -9.84 -15.27
N ILE A 33 6.90 -10.44 -14.34
CA ILE A 33 7.32 -11.84 -14.46
C ILE A 33 6.12 -12.79 -14.35
N ILE A 34 5.24 -12.58 -13.37
CA ILE A 34 4.06 -13.45 -13.15
C ILE A 34 3.18 -13.45 -14.40
N VAL A 35 2.91 -12.27 -14.96
CA VAL A 35 1.92 -12.12 -16.03
C VAL A 35 2.41 -12.61 -17.39
N ASN A 36 3.73 -12.75 -17.59
CA ASN A 36 4.30 -13.23 -18.84
C ASN A 36 3.91 -14.67 -19.18
N LYS A 37 3.56 -15.50 -18.18
CA LYS A 37 3.08 -16.88 -18.41
C LYS A 37 1.56 -16.99 -18.50
N HIS A 38 0.84 -16.16 -17.76
CA HIS A 38 -0.62 -16.12 -17.73
C HIS A 38 -1.04 -14.75 -17.19
N THR A 39 -1.87 -14.01 -17.92
CA THR A 39 -2.38 -12.73 -17.45
C THR A 39 -3.55 -12.97 -16.48
N PRO A 40 -3.35 -12.78 -15.16
CA PRO A 40 -4.45 -12.93 -14.21
C PRO A 40 -5.46 -11.78 -14.40
N VAL A 41 -6.69 -11.97 -13.90
CA VAL A 41 -7.69 -10.89 -13.86
C VAL A 41 -7.20 -9.70 -13.04
N ALA A 42 -6.47 -9.97 -11.95
CA ALA A 42 -5.82 -8.96 -11.12
C ALA A 42 -4.60 -9.54 -10.39
N VAL A 43 -3.65 -8.68 -10.03
CA VAL A 43 -2.56 -8.96 -9.09
C VAL A 43 -2.83 -8.20 -7.80
N ARG A 44 -2.88 -8.88 -6.66
CA ARG A 44 -3.19 -8.25 -5.37
C ARG A 44 -1.90 -7.88 -4.64
N TYR A 45 -1.76 -6.61 -4.28
CA TYR A 45 -0.79 -6.17 -3.29
C TYR A 45 -1.50 -5.99 -1.96
N ILE A 46 -1.12 -6.77 -0.95
CA ILE A 46 -1.75 -6.75 0.37
C ILE A 46 -0.70 -6.31 1.40
N ASP A 47 -0.91 -5.15 1.99
CA ASP A 47 -0.14 -4.66 3.13
C ASP A 47 -1.01 -4.71 4.39
N LEU A 48 -0.62 -5.55 5.35
CA LEU A 48 -1.43 -5.85 6.53
C LEU A 48 -1.21 -4.87 7.69
N PHE A 49 -0.13 -4.07 7.61
CA PHE A 49 0.31 -3.10 8.62
C PHE A 49 0.79 -1.83 7.91
N ALA A 50 -0.12 -1.24 7.14
CA ALA A 50 0.21 -0.23 6.13
C ALA A 50 0.65 1.13 6.70
N GLY A 51 0.29 1.44 7.95
CA GLY A 51 0.52 2.75 8.55
C GLY A 51 -0.22 3.89 7.83
N PRO A 52 0.14 5.15 8.09
CA PRO A 52 -0.54 6.34 7.55
C PRO A 52 -0.22 6.67 6.10
N GLY A 53 0.62 5.89 5.42
CA GLY A 53 1.05 6.16 4.04
C GLY A 53 2.14 7.25 3.93
N ILE A 54 2.09 8.28 4.76
CA ILE A 54 3.04 9.40 4.82
C ILE A 54 3.50 9.58 6.27
N TYR A 55 4.82 9.70 6.49
CA TYR A 55 5.40 10.03 7.80
C TYR A 55 5.19 11.52 8.12
N ASN A 56 5.30 11.93 9.39
CA ASN A 56 5.13 13.34 9.77
C ASN A 56 6.21 14.26 9.18
N ASP A 57 7.37 13.70 8.82
CA ASP A 57 8.43 14.39 8.07
C ASP A 57 8.18 14.41 6.54
N GLN A 58 6.94 14.10 6.12
CA GLN A 58 6.45 14.08 4.74
C GLN A 58 7.07 13.01 3.84
N ASN A 59 7.90 12.10 4.37
CA ASN A 59 8.40 11.00 3.57
C ASN A 59 7.29 9.97 3.26
N PRO A 60 7.21 9.49 2.01
CA PRO A 60 6.27 8.42 1.66
C PRO A 60 6.72 7.08 2.25
N SER A 61 5.74 6.30 2.69
CA SER A 61 5.89 4.89 3.08
C SER A 61 5.42 3.96 1.96
N THR A 62 5.47 2.65 2.22
CA THR A 62 5.22 1.59 1.23
C THR A 62 3.93 1.75 0.42
N PRO A 63 2.74 2.01 1.01
CA PRO A 63 1.50 2.16 0.24
C PRO A 63 1.57 3.25 -0.85
N ILE A 64 2.17 4.39 -0.51
CA ILE A 64 2.30 5.53 -1.44
C ILE A 64 3.36 5.24 -2.50
N LEU A 65 4.47 4.60 -2.14
CA LEU A 65 5.51 4.23 -3.11
C LEU A 65 4.99 3.20 -4.11
N ILE A 66 4.32 2.14 -3.65
CA ILE A 66 3.69 1.13 -4.52
C ILE A 66 2.72 1.77 -5.50
N ALA A 67 1.85 2.67 -5.02
CA ALA A 67 0.90 3.38 -5.85
C ALA A 67 1.58 4.29 -6.89
N LYS A 68 2.66 5.01 -6.52
CA LYS A 68 3.47 5.80 -7.47
C LYS A 68 4.07 4.93 -8.58
N HIS A 69 4.58 3.74 -8.23
CA HIS A 69 5.09 2.81 -9.24
C HIS A 69 4.00 2.26 -10.15
N CYS A 70 2.83 1.92 -9.59
CA CYS A 70 1.70 1.44 -10.38
C CYS A 70 1.14 2.52 -11.30
N GLU A 71 1.06 3.78 -10.85
CA GLU A 71 0.54 4.90 -11.64
C GLU A 71 1.38 5.16 -12.90
N ARG A 72 2.71 5.03 -12.79
CA ARG A 72 3.66 5.26 -13.88
C ARG A 72 3.66 4.17 -14.94
N ASP A 73 3.05 3.02 -14.66
CA ASP A 73 3.04 1.87 -15.55
C ASP A 73 1.58 1.55 -15.95
N PRO A 74 1.19 1.82 -17.21
CA PRO A 74 -0.18 1.59 -17.69
C PRO A 74 -0.66 0.15 -17.49
N PHE A 75 0.24 -0.84 -17.52
CA PHE A 75 -0.13 -2.22 -17.27
C PHE A 75 -0.47 -2.42 -15.78
N LEU A 76 0.39 -1.96 -14.87
CA LEU A 76 0.17 -2.12 -13.44
C LEU A 76 -1.06 -1.35 -12.95
N LYS A 77 -1.24 -0.12 -13.43
CA LYS A 77 -2.43 0.72 -13.18
C LYS A 77 -3.77 0.02 -13.50
N ASN A 78 -3.74 -0.93 -14.43
CA ASN A 78 -4.91 -1.65 -14.90
C ASN A 78 -5.12 -3.05 -14.30
N ILE A 79 -4.10 -3.64 -13.66
CA ILE A 79 -4.18 -5.02 -13.15
C ILE A 79 -3.97 -5.13 -11.65
N VAL A 80 -3.27 -4.17 -11.02
CA VAL A 80 -2.97 -4.24 -9.59
C VAL A 80 -4.19 -3.81 -8.78
N LYS A 81 -4.63 -4.68 -7.86
CA LYS A 81 -5.58 -4.36 -6.80
C LYS A 81 -4.80 -4.14 -5.51
N MET A 82 -4.70 -2.88 -5.08
CA MET A 82 -4.04 -2.49 -3.83
C MET A 82 -5.00 -2.64 -2.66
N ILE A 83 -4.54 -3.31 -1.61
CA ILE A 83 -5.29 -3.59 -0.41
C ILE A 83 -4.39 -3.25 0.78
N PHE A 84 -4.82 -2.30 1.58
CA PHE A 84 -4.08 -1.81 2.73
C PHE A 84 -4.92 -2.00 3.99
N ASN A 85 -4.33 -2.52 5.05
CA ASN A 85 -4.95 -2.71 6.35
C ASN A 85 -4.10 -2.09 7.44
N ASP A 86 -4.75 -1.40 8.37
CA ASP A 86 -4.11 -0.90 9.58
C ASP A 86 -5.18 -0.64 10.66
N ASN A 87 -4.93 -1.04 11.90
CA ASN A 87 -5.90 -0.88 12.98
C ASN A 87 -6.13 0.58 13.38
N PHE A 88 -5.13 1.44 13.21
CA PHE A 88 -5.13 2.80 13.75
C PHE A 88 -5.07 3.85 12.65
N TYR A 89 -4.33 3.59 11.57
CA TYR A 89 -4.06 4.57 10.53
C TYR A 89 -4.89 4.41 9.26
N SER A 90 -5.86 3.48 9.20
CA SER A 90 -6.64 3.22 7.97
C SER A 90 -7.29 4.47 7.37
N ASP A 91 -7.98 5.27 8.19
CA ASP A 91 -8.64 6.50 7.72
C ASP A 91 -7.63 7.59 7.32
N GLU A 92 -6.49 7.65 8.02
CA GLU A 92 -5.41 8.58 7.71
C GLU A 92 -4.71 8.22 6.40
N LEU A 93 -4.41 6.94 6.23
CA LEU A 93 -3.86 6.39 4.99
C LEU A 93 -4.77 6.69 3.82
N LYS A 94 -6.09 6.46 3.95
CA LYS A 94 -7.05 6.78 2.88
C LYS A 94 -6.98 8.26 2.50
N ARG A 95 -7.07 9.18 3.47
CA ARG A 95 -6.98 10.63 3.21
C ARG A 95 -5.65 11.01 2.55
N ASN A 96 -4.55 10.48 3.05
CA ASN A 96 -3.22 10.77 2.50
C ASN A 96 -3.06 10.21 1.09
N PHE A 97 -3.61 9.03 0.82
CA PHE A 97 -3.60 8.41 -0.50
C PHE A 97 -4.41 9.22 -1.51
N GLU A 98 -5.64 9.59 -1.17
CA GLU A 98 -6.55 10.37 -2.04
C GLU A 98 -6.03 11.78 -2.32
N LYS A 99 -5.18 12.35 -1.47
CA LYS A 99 -4.45 13.60 -1.75
C LYS A 99 -3.37 13.45 -2.83
N HIS A 100 -2.81 12.25 -2.99
CA HIS A 100 -1.72 11.98 -3.93
C HIS A 100 -2.22 11.42 -5.26
N PHE A 101 -3.36 10.73 -5.26
CA PHE A 101 -3.88 10.03 -6.43
C PHE A 101 -5.37 10.32 -6.61
N ASN A 102 -5.75 10.68 -7.83
CA ASN A 102 -7.14 10.90 -8.20
C ASN A 102 -7.93 9.58 -8.10
N GLU A 103 -9.24 9.68 -7.88
CA GLU A 103 -10.13 8.51 -7.77
C GLU A 103 -10.12 7.57 -8.98
N ASN A 104 -9.80 8.10 -10.17
CA ASN A 104 -9.73 7.38 -11.43
C ASN A 104 -8.28 7.04 -11.83
N THR A 105 -7.32 7.22 -10.92
CA THR A 105 -5.91 6.90 -11.18
C THR A 105 -5.71 5.39 -11.38
N PHE A 106 -6.49 4.52 -10.75
CA PHE A 106 -6.31 3.06 -10.84
C PHE A 106 -7.60 2.39 -11.30
N LYS A 107 -7.52 1.37 -12.17
CA LYS A 107 -8.71 0.62 -12.62
C LYS A 107 -9.41 -0.08 -11.46
N HIS A 108 -8.61 -0.65 -10.55
CA HIS A 108 -9.10 -1.23 -9.30
C HIS A 108 -8.93 -0.20 -8.18
N LYS A 109 -10.05 0.22 -7.58
CA LYS A 109 -10.01 1.15 -6.45
C LYS A 109 -9.22 0.52 -5.28
N PRO A 110 -8.27 1.25 -4.68
CA PRO A 110 -7.58 0.79 -3.49
C PRO A 110 -8.58 0.51 -2.35
N HIS A 111 -8.35 -0.58 -1.61
CA HIS A 111 -9.11 -0.90 -0.41
C HIS A 111 -8.35 -0.50 0.85
N PHE A 112 -9.05 0.09 1.81
CA PHE A 112 -8.51 0.48 3.11
C PHE A 112 -9.31 -0.21 4.22
N GLY A 113 -8.70 -1.20 4.87
CA GLY A 113 -9.26 -1.99 5.95
C GLY A 113 -8.72 -1.58 7.32
N LYS A 114 -9.42 -1.96 8.39
CA LYS A 114 -9.08 -1.66 9.79
C LYS A 114 -9.23 -2.86 10.73
N GLY A 115 -9.02 -4.06 10.20
CA GLY A 115 -9.20 -5.29 10.94
C GLY A 115 -7.91 -5.71 11.66
N THR A 116 -8.07 -6.37 12.81
CA THR A 116 -6.94 -7.03 13.48
C THR A 116 -6.58 -8.32 12.77
N VAL A 117 -5.34 -8.41 12.30
CA VAL A 117 -4.81 -9.55 11.55
C VAL A 117 -4.85 -10.82 12.41
N GLY A 118 -5.44 -11.89 11.90
CA GLY A 118 -5.63 -13.16 12.61
C GLY A 118 -6.95 -13.28 13.38
N GLU A 119 -7.62 -12.15 13.68
CA GLU A 119 -8.92 -12.13 14.35
C GLU A 119 -10.06 -11.80 13.37
N ASN A 120 -9.83 -10.82 12.50
CA ASN A 120 -10.80 -10.44 11.49
C ASN A 120 -10.63 -11.30 10.24
N ILE A 121 -11.56 -12.23 10.05
CA ILE A 121 -11.61 -13.16 8.92
C ILE A 121 -11.83 -12.43 7.58
N GLU A 122 -12.34 -11.20 7.58
CA GLU A 122 -12.53 -10.43 6.35
C GLU A 122 -11.19 -9.98 5.73
N ILE A 123 -10.13 -9.85 6.54
CA ILE A 123 -8.77 -9.53 6.06
C ILE A 123 -8.23 -10.65 5.16
N THR A 124 -8.51 -11.91 5.47
CA THR A 124 -8.06 -13.02 4.59
C THR A 124 -8.91 -13.13 3.34
N LYS A 125 -10.09 -12.50 3.38
CA LYS A 125 -11.11 -12.62 2.36
C LYS A 125 -11.04 -11.53 1.31
N PHE A 126 -10.57 -10.30 1.63
CA PHE A 126 -10.52 -9.11 0.77
C PHE A 126 -11.00 -9.40 -0.67
N PHE A 127 -12.32 -9.49 -0.84
CA PHE A 127 -12.93 -10.03 -2.05
C PHE A 127 -12.83 -9.01 -3.18
#